data_AF-A0A959N845-F1
#
_entry.id   AF-A0A959N845-F1
#
_cell.length_a   1.000
_cell.length_b   1.000
_cell.length_c   1.000
_cell.angle_alpha   90.00
_cell.angle_beta   90.00
_cell.angle_gamma   90.00
#
_symmetry.space_group_name_H-M   'P 1'
#
loop_
_entity.id
_entity.type
_entity.pdbx_description
1 polymer ?
#
loop_
_entity_poly.entity_id
_entity_poly.type
_entity_poly.pdbx_seq_one_letter_code
_entity_poly.pdbx_strand_id
1 'polypeptide(L)'
;MKKLLALFFIITQFFGCNPDSSVVDPKFTDQSILIGTNILSESQKNKMEGIYIVTIGKEKFGGNVVLKWNKNSLSIFGVKLGTNFVLNAGTKNNEIFLEGKWRYAQSLDIGLVRFTISEENGANSILNDSINSVIRMIGNYSENDENLDKEITLEFSRKFSSKTTEKPFYILAHRGGGRNSDNL
;
A
#
# COMPACT_ATOMS: atom_id res chain seq x y z
N MET A 1 32.97 45.12 -4.07
CA MET A 1 31.57 44.70 -3.82
C MET A 1 30.97 43.88 -4.96
N LYS A 2 30.92 44.37 -6.22
CA LYS A 2 30.35 43.62 -7.37
C LYS A 2 31.00 42.24 -7.63
N LYS A 3 32.33 42.14 -7.48
CA LYS A 3 33.07 40.87 -7.62
C LYS A 3 32.76 39.86 -6.50
N LEU A 4 32.48 40.34 -5.28
CA LEU A 4 32.12 39.49 -4.14
C LEU A 4 30.69 38.93 -4.30
N LEU A 5 29.78 39.74 -4.85
CA LEU A 5 28.40 39.37 -5.14
C LEU A 5 28.33 38.31 -6.26
N ALA A 6 29.17 38.45 -7.30
CA ALA A 6 29.28 37.47 -8.38
C ALA A 6 29.83 36.12 -7.87
N LEU A 7 30.81 36.14 -6.97
CA LEU A 7 31.35 34.93 -6.34
C LEU A 7 30.29 34.22 -5.48
N PHE A 8 29.49 34.98 -4.73
CA PHE A 8 28.39 34.43 -3.93
C PHE A 8 27.33 33.76 -4.80
N PHE A 9 26.96 34.38 -5.93
CA PHE A 9 25.97 33.81 -6.87
C PHE A 9 26.46 32.50 -7.52
N ILE A 10 27.76 32.41 -7.82
CA ILE A 10 28.38 31.18 -8.36
C ILE A 10 28.38 30.06 -7.30
N ILE A 11 28.70 30.36 -6.04
CA ILE A 11 28.71 29.35 -4.96
C ILE A 11 27.30 28.80 -4.70
N THR A 12 26.25 29.64 -4.76
CA THR A 12 24.86 29.17 -4.58
C THR A 12 24.37 28.22 -5.69
N GLN A 13 25.01 28.23 -6.86
CA GLN A 13 24.64 27.34 -7.97
C GLN A 13 25.18 25.91 -7.78
N PHE A 14 26.22 25.72 -6.96
CA PHE A 14 26.81 24.39 -6.71
C PHE A 14 26.12 23.60 -5.59
N PHE A 15 25.30 24.23 -4.76
CA PHE A 15 24.52 23.56 -3.70
C PHE A 15 23.13 23.09 -4.16
N GLY A 16 22.78 23.26 -5.44
CA GLY A 16 21.48 22.88 -5.99
C GLY A 16 21.36 21.42 -6.44
N CYS A 17 22.44 20.63 -6.37
CA CYS A 17 22.42 19.23 -6.76
C CYS A 17 22.00 18.38 -5.56
N ASN A 18 20.71 18.06 -5.45
CA ASN A 18 20.28 16.99 -4.57
C ASN A 18 20.83 15.68 -5.14
N PRO A 19 21.59 14.89 -4.37
CA PRO A 19 22.03 13.57 -4.81
C PRO A 19 20.79 12.74 -5.14
N ASP A 20 20.82 12.00 -6.24
CA ASP A 20 19.83 10.98 -6.56
C ASP A 20 19.71 10.03 -5.36
N SER A 21 18.65 10.17 -4.58
CA SER A 21 18.35 9.24 -3.50
C SER A 21 17.75 8.00 -4.13
N SER A 22 18.57 6.96 -4.32
CA SER A 22 18.07 5.65 -4.73
C SER A 22 17.27 5.03 -3.59
N VAL A 23 15.97 4.81 -3.81
CA VAL A 23 15.15 4.02 -2.90
C VAL A 23 15.57 2.56 -3.06
N VAL A 24 16.14 1.98 -2.00
CA VAL A 24 16.42 0.54 -1.96
C VAL A 24 15.11 -0.19 -1.70
N ASP A 25 14.68 -1.02 -2.63
CA ASP A 25 13.48 -1.85 -2.47
C ASP A 25 13.75 -2.97 -1.45
N PRO A 26 12.99 -3.02 -0.35
CA PRO A 26 13.23 -4.01 0.69
C PRO A 26 12.84 -5.41 0.23
N LYS A 27 13.44 -6.44 0.83
CA LYS A 27 13.21 -7.84 0.49
C LYS A 27 12.98 -8.71 1.71
N PHE A 28 12.00 -9.62 1.62
CA PHE A 28 11.83 -10.66 2.62
C PHE A 28 13.10 -11.51 2.70
N THR A 29 13.62 -11.68 3.92
CA THR A 29 14.79 -12.53 4.20
C THR A 29 14.40 -13.99 4.43
N ASP A 30 13.14 -14.21 4.78
CA ASP A 30 12.53 -15.53 4.98
C ASP A 30 11.73 -16.00 3.76
N GLN A 31 11.21 -17.21 3.85
CA GLN A 31 10.42 -17.81 2.79
C GLN A 31 9.07 -17.09 2.64
N SER A 32 8.64 -16.83 1.41
CA SER A 32 7.34 -16.21 1.14
C SER A 32 6.19 -17.02 1.73
N ILE A 33 5.26 -16.33 2.41
CA ILE A 33 4.05 -16.94 2.98
C ILE A 33 3.05 -17.40 1.91
N LEU A 34 3.29 -17.05 0.64
CA LEU A 34 2.43 -17.43 -0.48
C LEU A 34 2.81 -18.80 -1.07
N ILE A 35 3.88 -19.44 -0.59
CA ILE A 35 4.29 -20.75 -1.11
C ILE A 35 3.26 -21.82 -0.75
N GLY A 36 2.83 -22.55 -1.78
CA GLY A 36 1.79 -23.58 -1.66
C GLY A 36 0.37 -23.03 -1.47
N THR A 37 0.15 -21.74 -1.78
CA THR A 37 -1.19 -21.15 -1.85
C THR A 37 -1.79 -21.28 -3.25
N ASN A 38 -3.12 -21.24 -3.33
CA ASN A 38 -3.87 -21.16 -4.58
C ASN A 38 -4.20 -19.70 -4.92
N ILE A 39 -4.37 -19.42 -6.21
CA ILE A 39 -4.76 -18.10 -6.70
C ILE A 39 -6.24 -17.83 -6.35
N LEU A 40 -6.53 -16.63 -5.86
CA LEU A 40 -7.90 -16.17 -5.63
C LEU A 40 -8.66 -15.96 -6.95
N SER A 41 -9.92 -16.37 -7.00
CA SER A 41 -10.82 -16.09 -8.11
C SER A 41 -11.18 -14.61 -8.19
N GLU A 42 -11.67 -14.14 -9.34
CA GLU A 42 -12.06 -12.74 -9.51
C GLU A 42 -13.24 -12.33 -8.61
N SER A 43 -14.19 -13.23 -8.38
CA SER A 43 -15.26 -13.02 -7.41
C SER A 43 -14.71 -12.82 -5.99
N GLN A 44 -13.78 -13.68 -5.55
CA GLN A 44 -13.13 -13.57 -4.24
C GLN A 44 -12.37 -12.25 -4.09
N LYS A 45 -11.63 -11.84 -5.13
CA LYS A 45 -10.93 -10.54 -5.17
C LYS A 45 -11.92 -9.37 -5.02
N ASN A 46 -13.01 -9.37 -5.80
CA ASN A 46 -14.02 -8.31 -5.77
C ASN A 46 -14.72 -8.18 -4.40
N LYS A 47 -14.86 -9.27 -3.65
CA LYS A 47 -15.37 -9.23 -2.27
C LYS A 47 -14.46 -8.50 -1.30
N MET A 48 -13.16 -8.41 -1.56
CA MET A 48 -12.22 -7.66 -0.72
C MET A 48 -12.11 -6.18 -1.09
N GLU A 49 -12.60 -5.74 -2.25
CA GLU A 49 -12.52 -4.33 -2.63
C GLU A 49 -13.44 -3.44 -1.78
N GLY A 50 -12.97 -2.25 -1.45
CA GLY A 50 -13.77 -1.26 -0.72
C GLY A 50 -12.94 -0.31 0.14
N ILE A 51 -13.62 0.28 1.12
CA ILE A 51 -13.05 1.18 2.12
C ILE A 51 -12.84 0.39 3.41
N TYR A 52 -11.66 0.52 4.00
CA TYR A 52 -11.29 -0.11 5.26
C TYR A 52 -10.86 0.96 6.27
N ILE A 53 -11.18 0.72 7.54
CA ILE A 53 -10.70 1.51 8.67
C ILE A 53 -9.41 0.87 9.17
N VAL A 54 -8.39 1.70 9.40
CA VAL A 54 -7.15 1.26 10.07
C VAL A 54 -7.38 1.35 11.57
N THR A 55 -7.57 0.20 12.22
CA THR A 55 -7.82 0.12 13.66
C THR A 55 -6.52 0.05 14.47
N ILE A 56 -5.50 -0.62 13.93
CA ILE A 56 -4.12 -0.66 14.46
C ILE A 56 -3.16 -0.17 13.38
N GLY A 57 -2.17 0.67 13.75
CA GLY A 57 -1.23 1.28 12.81
C GLY A 57 -1.72 2.61 12.21
N LYS A 58 -2.79 3.21 12.75
CA LYS A 58 -3.39 4.48 12.28
C LYS A 58 -2.37 5.63 12.25
N GLU A 59 -1.48 5.68 13.24
CA GLU A 59 -0.41 6.68 13.29
C GLU A 59 0.59 6.53 12.15
N LYS A 60 0.74 5.34 11.55
CA LYS A 60 1.59 5.17 10.36
C LYS A 60 0.80 5.39 9.07
N PHE A 61 -0.39 4.81 8.93
CA PHE A 61 -1.05 4.72 7.63
C PHE A 61 -2.27 5.64 7.43
N GLY A 62 -2.67 6.37 8.47
CA GLY A 62 -3.89 7.17 8.49
C GLY A 62 -5.10 6.34 8.92
N GLY A 63 -6.28 6.98 9.06
CA GLY A 63 -7.47 6.33 9.62
C GLY A 63 -8.27 5.46 8.66
N ASN A 64 -8.20 5.74 7.36
CA ASN A 64 -8.94 4.99 6.34
C ASN A 64 -8.03 4.69 5.15
N VAL A 65 -8.24 3.53 4.55
CA VAL A 65 -7.56 3.11 3.32
C VAL A 65 -8.56 2.55 2.31
N VAL A 66 -8.17 2.62 1.03
CA VAL A 66 -8.93 2.11 -0.12
C VAL A 66 -8.24 0.86 -0.64
N LEU A 67 -8.98 -0.23 -0.77
CA LEU A 67 -8.49 -1.51 -1.29
C LEU A 67 -9.06 -1.75 -2.68
N LYS A 68 -8.18 -1.90 -3.68
CA LYS A 68 -8.55 -2.17 -5.08
C LYS A 68 -7.65 -3.23 -5.68
N TRP A 69 -8.25 -4.24 -6.30
CA TRP A 69 -7.54 -5.22 -7.09
C TRP A 69 -7.22 -4.71 -8.49
N ASN A 70 -6.04 -5.06 -8.96
CA ASN A 70 -5.62 -4.95 -10.35
C ASN A 70 -5.06 -6.30 -10.81
N LYS A 71 -5.89 -7.08 -11.52
CA LYS A 71 -5.59 -8.44 -11.96
C LYS A 71 -5.17 -9.36 -10.80
N ASN A 72 -3.86 -9.43 -10.52
CA ASN A 72 -3.27 -10.34 -9.54
C ASN A 72 -2.65 -9.64 -8.34
N SER A 73 -2.64 -8.31 -8.30
CA SER A 73 -2.17 -7.56 -7.14
C SER A 73 -3.30 -6.78 -6.47
N LEU A 74 -3.26 -6.75 -5.14
CA LEU A 74 -4.07 -5.85 -4.33
C LEU A 74 -3.28 -4.58 -4.08
N SER A 75 -3.88 -3.44 -4.44
CA SER A 75 -3.36 -2.13 -4.08
C SER A 75 -4.15 -1.56 -2.91
N ILE A 76 -3.44 -1.00 -1.93
CA ILE A 76 -4.02 -0.29 -0.80
C ILE A 76 -3.59 1.16 -0.87
N PHE A 77 -4.50 2.11 -0.78
CA PHE A 77 -4.20 3.54 -0.82
C PHE A 77 -4.66 4.24 0.46
N GLY A 78 -3.74 4.91 1.13
CA GLY A 78 -4.00 5.72 2.32
C GLY A 78 -3.74 7.20 2.09
N VAL A 79 -4.37 8.05 2.90
CA VAL A 79 -4.25 9.51 2.77
C VAL A 79 -2.94 10.03 3.35
N LYS A 80 -2.42 9.40 4.41
CA LYS A 80 -1.21 9.86 5.10
C LYS A 80 -0.01 9.76 4.15
N LEU A 81 0.62 10.89 3.82
CA LEU A 81 1.82 10.97 2.97
C LEU A 81 1.73 10.22 1.62
N GLY A 82 0.50 10.00 1.11
CA GLY A 82 0.28 9.18 -0.08
C GLY A 82 0.70 7.71 0.09
N THR A 83 0.44 7.13 1.26
CA THR A 83 0.66 5.69 1.51
C THR A 83 0.08 4.85 0.39
N ASN A 84 0.90 3.96 -0.16
CA ASN A 84 0.45 2.92 -1.05
C ASN A 84 1.08 1.58 -0.66
N PHE A 85 0.31 0.51 -0.84
CA PHE A 85 0.77 -0.86 -0.71
C PHE A 85 0.55 -1.59 -2.03
N VAL A 86 1.45 -2.52 -2.35
CA VAL A 86 1.30 -3.44 -3.47
C VAL A 86 1.54 -4.85 -2.94
N LEU A 87 0.49 -5.66 -2.97
CA LEU A 87 0.46 -6.98 -2.35
C LEU A 87 0.08 -8.04 -3.39
N ASN A 88 0.75 -9.18 -3.30
CA ASN A 88 0.27 -10.43 -3.88
C ASN A 88 -0.58 -11.15 -2.83
N ALA A 89 -1.49 -12.02 -3.26
CA ALA A 89 -2.25 -12.85 -2.33
C ALA A 89 -2.46 -14.27 -2.85
N GLY A 90 -2.73 -15.16 -1.90
CA GLY A 90 -3.16 -16.52 -2.16
C GLY A 90 -3.98 -17.06 -1.01
N THR A 91 -4.58 -18.23 -1.21
CA THR A 91 -5.38 -18.91 -0.20
C THR A 91 -4.86 -20.31 0.09
N LYS A 92 -4.91 -20.73 1.35
CA LYS A 92 -4.56 -22.07 1.82
C LYS A 92 -5.33 -22.34 3.11
N ASN A 93 -5.87 -23.55 3.27
CA ASN A 93 -6.59 -23.98 4.48
C ASN A 93 -7.69 -22.99 4.93
N ASN A 94 -8.51 -22.50 4.00
CA ASN A 94 -9.57 -21.50 4.24
C ASN A 94 -9.10 -20.13 4.77
N GLU A 95 -7.80 -19.87 4.78
CA GLU A 95 -7.25 -18.56 5.09
C GLU A 95 -6.82 -17.85 3.80
N ILE A 96 -6.70 -16.54 3.88
CA ILE A 96 -6.16 -15.70 2.80
C ILE A 96 -4.91 -15.01 3.33
N PHE A 97 -3.83 -15.16 2.58
CA PHE A 97 -2.52 -14.60 2.88
C PHE A 97 -2.21 -13.51 1.87
N LEU A 98 -1.69 -12.38 2.34
CA LEU A 98 -1.22 -11.28 1.51
C LEU A 98 0.20 -10.89 1.90
N GLU A 99 1.04 -10.64 0.90
CA GLU A 99 2.45 -10.30 1.10
C GLU A 99 2.89 -9.28 0.07
N GLY A 100 3.66 -8.27 0.50
CA GLY A 100 4.28 -7.32 -0.41
C GLY A 100 4.93 -6.15 0.32
N LYS A 101 4.82 -4.97 -0.27
CA LYS A 101 5.49 -3.75 0.23
C LYS A 101 4.54 -2.58 0.40
N TRP A 102 4.92 -1.66 1.27
CA TRP A 102 4.28 -0.37 1.46
C TRP A 102 5.31 0.74 1.27
N ARG A 103 4.86 1.91 0.81
CA ARG A 103 5.69 3.12 0.74
C ARG A 103 4.87 4.39 0.88
N TYR A 104 5.50 5.47 1.29
CA TYR A 104 4.94 6.82 1.12
C TYR A 104 5.34 7.37 -0.25
N ALA A 105 4.41 8.05 -0.91
CA ALA A 105 4.73 8.76 -2.16
C ALA A 105 5.50 10.06 -1.89
N GLN A 106 5.36 10.63 -0.69
CA GLN A 106 5.90 11.94 -0.32
C GLN A 106 7.19 11.88 0.51
N SER A 107 7.76 10.68 0.74
CA SER A 107 9.05 10.50 1.44
C SER A 107 9.79 9.27 0.89
N LEU A 108 10.91 8.90 1.53
CA LEU A 108 11.67 7.68 1.22
C LEU A 108 11.24 6.49 2.10
N ASP A 109 10.24 6.67 2.96
CA ASP A 109 9.77 5.60 3.84
C ASP A 109 9.13 4.47 3.02
N ILE A 110 9.69 3.28 3.18
CA ILE A 110 9.28 2.04 2.53
C ILE A 110 9.40 0.90 3.55
N GLY A 111 8.69 -0.20 3.31
CA GLY A 111 8.86 -1.39 4.11
C GLY A 111 8.06 -2.57 3.58
N LEU A 112 8.21 -3.70 4.24
CA LEU A 112 7.50 -4.93 3.92
C LEU A 112 6.21 -5.02 4.74
N VAL A 113 5.26 -5.79 4.24
CA VAL A 113 4.04 -6.08 4.98
C VAL A 113 3.52 -7.47 4.65
N ARG A 114 2.92 -8.11 5.65
CA ARG A 114 2.13 -9.33 5.50
C ARG A 114 0.79 -9.15 6.19
N PHE A 115 -0.26 -9.68 5.59
CA PHE A 115 -1.57 -9.80 6.21
C PHE A 115 -2.08 -11.23 6.12
N THR A 116 -2.90 -11.59 7.10
CA THR A 116 -3.71 -12.79 7.11
C THR A 116 -5.17 -12.40 7.35
N ILE A 117 -6.05 -13.06 6.62
CA ILE A 117 -7.49 -13.14 6.91
C ILE A 117 -7.72 -14.59 7.26
N SER A 118 -7.93 -14.87 8.54
CA SER A 118 -8.31 -16.20 9.02
C SER A 118 -9.83 -16.41 8.90
N GLU A 119 -10.29 -17.62 9.18
CA GLU A 119 -11.72 -17.96 9.10
C GLU A 119 -12.59 -17.06 9.98
N GLU A 120 -12.16 -16.82 11.23
CA GLU A 120 -12.84 -15.94 12.19
C GLU A 120 -12.82 -14.46 11.81
N ASN A 121 -11.90 -14.08 10.93
CA ASN A 121 -11.76 -12.73 10.41
C ASN A 121 -12.40 -12.55 9.01
N GLY A 122 -13.23 -13.50 8.58
CA GLY A 122 -14.08 -13.36 7.38
C GLY A 122 -13.52 -14.00 6.11
N ALA A 123 -12.45 -14.80 6.20
CA ALA A 123 -11.93 -15.52 5.03
C ALA A 123 -12.98 -16.46 4.43
N ASN A 124 -13.75 -17.15 5.27
CA ASN A 124 -14.81 -18.05 4.81
C ASN A 124 -15.90 -17.32 3.99
N SER A 125 -16.23 -16.08 4.35
CA SER A 125 -17.20 -15.26 3.59
C SER A 125 -16.68 -14.91 2.21
N ILE A 126 -15.38 -14.64 2.12
CA ILE A 126 -14.71 -14.33 0.85
C ILE A 126 -14.64 -15.61 0.00
N LEU A 127 -14.16 -16.71 0.57
CA LEU A 127 -13.84 -17.93 -0.16
C LEU A 127 -15.09 -18.74 -0.57
N ASN A 128 -16.09 -18.81 0.31
CA ASN A 128 -17.23 -19.74 0.18
C ASN A 128 -18.61 -19.05 0.19
N ASP A 129 -18.68 -17.72 0.07
CA ASP A 129 -19.96 -16.96 0.06
C ASP A 129 -20.81 -17.11 1.34
N SER A 130 -20.16 -17.31 2.49
CA SER A 130 -20.86 -17.38 3.77
C SER A 130 -21.27 -15.99 4.30
N ILE A 131 -22.26 -15.98 5.21
CA ILE A 131 -22.95 -14.77 5.70
C ILE A 131 -22.10 -13.94 6.68
N ASN A 132 -20.87 -14.35 7.02
CA ASN A 132 -20.06 -13.61 8.00
C ASN A 132 -19.70 -12.22 7.46
N SER A 133 -20.10 -11.17 8.17
CA SER A 133 -20.15 -9.80 7.65
C SER A 133 -18.91 -8.95 7.94
N VAL A 134 -18.03 -9.42 8.82
CA VAL A 134 -16.82 -8.68 9.22
C VAL A 134 -15.62 -9.27 8.51
N ILE A 135 -15.02 -8.50 7.60
CA ILE A 135 -13.74 -8.82 6.99
C ILE A 135 -12.67 -8.00 7.71
N ARG A 136 -11.71 -8.68 8.34
CA ARG A 136 -10.57 -8.06 9.02
C ARG A 136 -9.26 -8.62 8.48
N MET A 137 -8.34 -7.74 8.11
CA MET A 137 -6.98 -8.12 7.74
C MET A 137 -6.07 -7.79 8.92
N ILE A 138 -5.47 -8.82 9.50
CA ILE A 138 -4.50 -8.66 10.59
C ILE A 138 -3.12 -8.88 9.99
N GLY A 139 -2.18 -7.98 10.27
CA GLY A 139 -0.88 -8.03 9.66
C GLY A 139 0.22 -7.41 10.49
N ASN A 140 1.43 -7.58 9.99
CA ASN A 140 2.63 -6.93 10.50
C ASN A 140 3.35 -6.25 9.34
N TYR A 141 4.02 -5.14 9.64
CA TYR A 141 4.85 -4.40 8.71
C TYR A 141 6.24 -4.13 9.30
N SER A 142 7.20 -3.88 8.43
CA SER A 142 8.54 -3.42 8.78
C SER A 142 8.77 -2.01 8.26
N GLU A 143 9.85 -1.37 8.70
CA GLU A 143 10.42 -0.21 8.03
C GLU A 143 11.75 -0.66 7.40
N ASN A 144 11.95 -0.39 6.12
CA ASN A 144 13.07 -0.91 5.34
C ASN A 144 13.18 -2.45 5.42
N ASP A 145 14.40 -2.97 5.54
CA ASP A 145 14.71 -4.40 5.70
C ASP A 145 14.66 -4.87 7.17
N GLU A 146 13.98 -4.13 8.05
CA GLU A 146 13.74 -4.58 9.44
C GLU A 146 12.79 -5.78 9.50
N ASN A 147 12.72 -6.40 10.69
CA ASN A 147 11.77 -7.47 10.96
C ASN A 147 10.32 -6.98 10.89
N LEU A 148 9.39 -7.89 10.55
CA LEU A 148 7.94 -7.62 10.56
C LEU A 148 7.38 -7.66 11.99
N ASP A 149 7.64 -6.63 12.77
CA ASP A 149 7.30 -6.57 14.20
C ASP A 149 6.26 -5.49 14.56
N LYS A 150 5.92 -4.59 13.63
CA LYS A 150 4.93 -3.54 13.85
C LYS A 150 3.55 -4.01 13.37
N GLU A 151 2.56 -3.97 14.25
CA GLU A 151 1.22 -4.45 13.95
C GLU A 151 0.42 -3.47 13.08
N ILE A 152 -0.41 -4.02 12.20
CA ILE A 152 -1.42 -3.29 11.43
C ILE A 152 -2.71 -4.11 11.35
N THR A 153 -3.86 -3.45 11.50
CA THR A 153 -5.16 -4.09 11.33
C THR A 153 -6.08 -3.21 10.50
N LEU A 154 -6.70 -3.82 9.49
CA LEU A 154 -7.67 -3.20 8.61
C LEU A 154 -9.03 -3.87 8.80
N GLU A 155 -10.07 -3.09 9.03
CA GLU A 155 -11.44 -3.58 9.15
C GLU A 155 -12.31 -3.06 8.02
N PHE A 156 -13.01 -3.96 7.32
CA PHE A 156 -13.88 -3.59 6.22
C PHE A 156 -15.00 -2.69 6.72
N SER A 157 -15.11 -1.51 6.11
CA SER A 157 -16.16 -0.54 6.45
C SER A 157 -17.31 -0.62 5.46
N ARG A 158 -17.02 -0.50 4.15
CA ARG A 158 -18.05 -0.51 3.10
C ARG A 158 -17.50 -0.75 1.71
N LYS A 159 -18.38 -1.19 0.82
CA LYS A 159 -18.11 -1.19 -0.63
C LYS A 159 -17.97 0.23 -1.19
N PHE A 160 -17.38 0.30 -2.38
CA PHE A 160 -17.46 1.50 -3.20
C PHE A 160 -18.91 1.84 -3.47
N SER A 161 -19.24 3.13 -3.41
CA SER A 161 -20.56 3.60 -3.83
C SER A 161 -20.70 3.46 -5.33
N SER A 162 -21.92 3.29 -5.84
CA SER A 162 -22.24 3.35 -7.27
C SER A 162 -21.65 4.60 -7.93
N LYS A 163 -21.71 5.75 -7.25
CA LYS A 163 -21.07 7.00 -7.72
C LYS A 163 -19.55 6.89 -7.96
N THR A 164 -18.86 6.01 -7.26
CA THR A 164 -17.41 5.78 -7.44
C THR A 164 -17.14 4.79 -8.58
N THR A 165 -17.99 3.78 -8.74
CA THR A 165 -17.78 2.69 -9.71
C THR A 165 -18.35 3.00 -11.10
N GLU A 166 -19.43 3.77 -11.17
CA GLU A 166 -20.18 4.00 -12.41
C GLU A 166 -19.94 5.38 -13.02
N LYS A 167 -19.48 6.35 -12.22
CA LYS A 167 -19.27 7.70 -12.72
C LYS A 167 -17.96 7.77 -13.51
N PRO A 168 -17.98 8.12 -14.81
CA PRO A 168 -16.76 8.35 -15.55
C PRO A 168 -16.02 9.55 -14.95
N PHE A 169 -14.70 9.44 -14.88
CA PHE A 169 -13.81 10.54 -14.53
C PHE A 169 -12.68 10.62 -15.55
N TYR A 170 -12.20 11.83 -15.77
CA TYR A 170 -11.08 12.08 -16.66
C TYR A 170 -9.87 12.47 -15.81
N ILE A 171 -8.75 11.79 -16.03
CA ILE A 171 -7.46 12.21 -15.49
C ILE A 171 -6.84 13.16 -16.51
N LEU A 172 -6.82 14.44 -16.19
CA LEU A 172 -6.16 15.47 -16.98
C LEU A 172 -4.81 15.78 -16.33
N ALA A 173 -3.72 15.37 -16.95
CA ALA A 173 -2.37 15.61 -16.45
C ALA A 173 -1.52 16.35 -17.48
N HIS A 174 -1.07 17.56 -17.13
CA HIS A 174 -0.08 18.29 -17.90
C HIS A 174 1.31 17.83 -17.43
N ARG A 175 1.89 16.83 -18.15
CA ARG A 175 3.17 16.15 -17.88
C ARG A 175 3.15 14.98 -16.88
N GLY A 176 2.24 14.03 -17.05
CA GLY A 176 2.43 12.69 -16.49
C GLY A 176 2.29 12.55 -14.97
N GLY A 177 1.65 13.50 -14.29
CA GLY A 177 1.05 13.33 -12.96
C GLY A 177 2.01 13.26 -11.76
N GLY A 178 3.25 12.79 -11.94
CA GLY A 178 4.28 12.78 -10.89
C GLY A 178 5.04 14.10 -10.82
N ARG A 179 5.27 14.61 -9.61
CA ARG A 179 6.25 15.67 -9.38
C ARG A 179 7.65 15.04 -9.36
N ASN A 180 8.68 15.80 -9.70
CA ASN A 180 10.07 15.37 -9.48
C ASN A 180 10.38 15.11 -7.99
N SER A 181 9.56 15.63 -7.07
CA SER A 181 9.64 15.34 -5.63
C SER A 181 9.03 14.01 -5.23
N ASP A 182 8.24 13.41 -6.11
CA ASP A 182 7.66 12.10 -5.88
C ASP A 182 8.75 11.10 -6.26
N ASN A 183 9.30 10.38 -5.29
CA ASN A 183 10.36 9.38 -5.49
C ASN A 183 9.78 8.13 -6.20
N LEU A 184 9.21 8.32 -7.40
CA LEU A 184 8.55 7.32 -8.24
C LEU A 184 9.54 6.51 -9.06
#